data_AF-A0A6V7ECH7-F1
#
_entry.id   AF-A0A6V7ECH7-F1
#
_cell.length_a   1.000
_cell.length_b   1.000
_cell.length_c   1.000
_cell.angle_alpha   90.00
_cell.angle_beta   90.00
_cell.angle_gamma   90.00
#
_symmetry.space_group_name_H-M   'P 1'
#
loop_
_entity.id
_entity.type
_entity.pdbx_description
1 polymer ?
#
loop_
_entity_poly.entity_id
_entity_poly.type
_entity_poly.pdbx_seq_one_letter_code
_entity_poly.pdbx_strand_id
1 'polypeptide(L)'
;MTADDDLAQSSGAQTRQRLKGKSAIRKIPLHPEVINAGFLDFVADIKACGHPRLFPHLSAGKNKKSGASNCRYSQGLLNQFSDYLKDLGFAKGIGFHGFRHTLATELHAAGITPQDIALLTGHSLVKSVPVLQDHYIHKSSGNVMQRQLAALSLYQPKVQLPMYQQGQFREKLRKGAKMYP
;
A
#
# COMPACT_ATOMS: atom_id res chain seq x y z
N MET A 1 -1.30 14.03 4.06
CA MET A 1 -0.86 13.07 5.10
C MET A 1 -2.09 12.62 5.84
N THR A 2 -2.11 11.40 6.38
CA THR A 2 -3.18 11.00 7.30
C THR A 2 -3.11 11.95 8.49
N ALA A 3 -4.09 12.85 8.60
CA ALA A 3 -4.24 13.69 9.77
C ALA A 3 -4.79 12.79 10.87
N ASP A 4 -4.09 12.74 11.99
CA ASP A 4 -4.58 12.06 13.17
C ASP A 4 -5.30 13.12 13.99
N ASP A 5 -6.63 13.18 13.86
CA ASP A 5 -7.45 14.24 14.49
C ASP A 5 -7.22 14.32 16.00
N ASP A 6 -6.93 13.18 16.63
CA ASP A 6 -6.65 13.09 18.05
C ASP A 6 -5.26 13.61 18.46
N LEU A 7 -4.37 13.85 17.49
CA LEU A 7 -3.06 14.48 17.69
C LEU A 7 -3.01 15.94 17.22
N ALA A 8 -4.11 16.47 16.67
CA ALA A 8 -4.16 17.82 16.09
C ALA A 8 -3.75 18.92 17.07
N GLN A 9 -4.08 18.75 18.37
CA GLN A 9 -3.77 19.71 19.44
C GLN A 9 -2.52 19.34 20.25
N SER A 10 -1.80 18.28 19.89
CA SER A 10 -0.60 17.87 20.64
C SER A 10 0.56 18.84 20.40
N SER A 11 1.35 19.13 21.44
CA SER A 11 2.59 19.94 21.33
C SER A 11 3.73 19.23 20.59
N GLY A 12 3.53 17.96 20.20
CA GLY A 12 4.48 17.12 19.49
C GLY A 12 4.11 16.86 18.03
N ALA A 13 4.35 15.64 17.55
CA ALA A 13 3.99 15.27 16.18
C ALA A 13 2.47 15.15 16.03
N GLN A 14 1.89 15.92 15.11
CA GLN A 14 0.46 15.91 14.75
C GLN A 14 0.04 14.67 13.91
N THR A 15 0.93 13.69 13.78
CA THR A 15 0.71 12.47 12.99
C THR A 15 1.66 11.37 13.44
N ARG A 16 1.17 10.13 13.42
CA ARG A 16 1.91 8.90 13.72
C ARG A 16 2.71 8.38 12.54
N GLN A 17 2.51 8.94 11.35
CA GLN A 17 3.16 8.48 10.11
C GLN A 17 3.95 9.61 9.47
N ARG A 18 5.24 9.36 9.20
CA ARG A 18 6.13 10.32 8.55
C ARG A 18 6.59 9.80 7.20
N LEU A 19 6.55 10.68 6.20
CA LEU A 19 7.17 10.43 4.91
C LEU A 19 8.68 10.64 5.01
N LYS A 20 9.47 9.71 4.46
CA LYS A 20 10.94 9.81 4.42
C LYS A 20 11.42 11.00 3.57
N GLY A 21 10.60 11.48 2.63
CA GLY A 21 10.87 12.64 1.79
C GLY A 21 9.84 12.79 0.66
N LYS A 22 10.04 13.78 -0.23
CA LYS A 22 9.14 14.04 -1.37
C LYS A 22 8.99 12.83 -2.30
N SER A 23 10.03 12.01 -2.44
CA SER A 23 10.02 10.78 -3.25
C SER A 23 9.09 9.68 -2.73
N ALA A 24 8.63 9.76 -1.48
CA ALA A 24 7.69 8.79 -0.92
C ALA A 24 6.25 9.01 -1.39
N ILE A 25 5.92 10.21 -1.89
CA ILE A 25 4.59 10.56 -2.39
C ILE A 25 4.46 10.08 -3.82
N ARG A 26 3.44 9.26 -4.08
CA ARG A 26 3.15 8.71 -5.41
C ARG A 26 1.66 8.51 -5.60
N LYS A 27 1.21 8.73 -6.82
CA LYS A 27 -0.14 8.39 -7.29
C LYS A 27 -0.02 7.09 -8.10
N ILE A 28 -0.87 6.12 -7.79
CA ILE A 28 -0.92 4.81 -8.46
C ILE A 28 -2.38 4.59 -8.84
N PRO A 29 -2.70 4.28 -10.10
CA PRO A 29 -4.07 3.97 -10.47
C PRO A 29 -4.49 2.61 -9.89
N LEU A 30 -5.77 2.48 -9.57
CA LEU A 30 -6.34 1.20 -9.13
C LEU A 30 -6.70 0.37 -10.36
N HIS A 31 -6.31 -0.90 -10.34
CA HIS A 31 -6.65 -1.84 -11.41
C HIS A 31 -8.17 -2.15 -11.37
N PRO A 32 -8.86 -2.29 -12.53
CA PRO A 32 -10.29 -2.59 -12.56
C PRO A 32 -10.70 -3.81 -11.72
N GLU A 33 -9.89 -4.88 -11.72
CA GLU A 33 -10.15 -6.07 -10.90
C GLU A 33 -10.21 -5.78 -9.39
N VAL A 34 -9.47 -4.78 -8.89
CA VAL A 34 -9.55 -4.38 -7.48
C VAL A 34 -10.88 -3.68 -7.20
N ILE A 35 -11.36 -2.89 -8.16
CA ILE A 35 -12.66 -2.22 -8.07
C ILE A 35 -13.78 -3.27 -8.14
N ASN A 36 -13.71 -4.19 -9.11
CA ASN A 36 -14.67 -5.28 -9.31
C ASN A 36 -14.72 -6.24 -8.11
N ALA A 37 -13.61 -6.42 -7.40
CA ALA A 37 -13.56 -7.16 -6.14
C ALA A 37 -14.26 -6.45 -4.97
N GLY A 38 -14.88 -5.28 -5.18
CA GLY A 38 -15.66 -4.55 -4.18
C GLY A 38 -14.82 -3.69 -3.24
N PHE A 39 -13.63 -3.25 -3.66
CA PHE A 39 -12.79 -2.37 -2.83
C PHE A 39 -13.49 -1.05 -2.49
N LEU A 40 -14.30 -0.50 -3.40
CA LEU A 40 -15.03 0.75 -3.14
C LEU A 40 -16.17 0.55 -2.13
N ASP A 41 -16.81 -0.62 -2.11
CA ASP A 41 -17.82 -0.98 -1.11
C ASP A 41 -17.18 -1.12 0.28
N PHE A 42 -16.00 -1.74 0.36
CA PHE A 42 -15.21 -1.75 1.59
C PHE A 42 -14.87 -0.34 2.08
N VAL A 43 -14.47 0.56 1.19
CA VAL A 43 -14.20 1.96 1.54
C VAL A 43 -15.47 2.65 2.06
N ALA A 44 -16.63 2.38 1.48
CA ALA A 44 -17.90 2.93 1.93
C ALA A 44 -18.24 2.47 3.36
N ASP A 45 -18.06 1.19 3.68
CA ASP A 45 -18.30 0.65 5.03
C ASP A 45 -17.35 1.25 6.08
N ILE A 46 -16.08 1.47 5.72
CA ILE A 46 -15.11 2.15 6.60
C ILE A 46 -15.50 3.61 6.83
N LYS A 47 -15.98 4.32 5.79
CA LYS A 47 -16.49 5.68 5.97
C LYS A 47 -17.73 5.72 6.86
N ALA A 48 -18.64 4.77 6.69
CA ALA A 48 -19.86 4.66 7.49
C ALA A 48 -19.58 4.39 8.98
N CYS A 49 -18.47 3.73 9.31
CA CYS A 49 -18.06 3.55 10.71
C CYS A 49 -17.39 4.80 11.32
N GLY A 50 -17.11 5.82 10.52
CA GLY A 50 -16.55 7.11 10.97
C GLY A 50 -15.07 7.05 11.37
N HIS A 51 -14.35 5.99 11.02
CA HIS A 51 -12.92 5.87 11.35
C HIS A 51 -12.05 6.57 10.29
N PRO A 52 -11.04 7.40 10.68
CA PRO A 52 -10.23 8.18 9.73
C PRO A 52 -9.29 7.34 8.84
N ARG A 53 -9.16 6.04 9.11
CA ARG A 53 -8.20 5.14 8.46
C ARG A 53 -8.88 4.00 7.76
N LEU A 54 -8.33 3.64 6.59
CA LEU A 54 -8.81 2.55 5.75
C LEU A 54 -8.75 1.16 6.43
N PHE A 55 -7.76 0.94 7.28
CA PHE A 55 -7.54 -0.33 7.97
C PHE A 55 -7.50 -0.14 9.49
N PRO A 56 -8.66 0.13 10.13
CA PRO A 56 -8.74 0.49 11.55
C PRO A 56 -8.37 -0.65 12.50
N HIS A 57 -8.40 -1.90 12.02
CA HIS A 57 -8.07 -3.08 12.81
C HIS A 57 -6.55 -3.31 12.97
N LEU A 58 -5.72 -2.58 12.22
CA LEU A 58 -4.27 -2.73 12.28
C LEU A 58 -3.70 -2.03 13.52
N SER A 59 -3.11 -2.82 14.42
CA SER A 59 -2.51 -2.32 15.65
C SER A 59 -1.34 -1.37 15.39
N ALA A 60 -1.33 -0.21 16.03
CA ALA A 60 -0.21 0.73 16.01
C ALA A 60 1.10 0.15 16.60
N GLY A 61 1.04 -1.04 17.19
CA GLY A 61 2.15 -1.68 17.88
C GLY A 61 2.49 -0.95 19.18
N LYS A 62 3.27 -1.60 20.07
CA LYS A 62 3.73 -1.00 21.32
C LYS A 62 5.22 -1.24 21.50
N ASN A 63 5.91 -0.25 22.05
CA ASN A 63 7.27 -0.41 22.54
C ASN A 63 7.24 -1.25 23.83
N LYS A 64 8.06 -2.30 23.90
CA LYS A 64 8.10 -3.22 25.06
C LYS A 64 8.56 -2.54 26.36
N LYS A 65 9.41 -1.51 26.26
CA LYS A 65 9.97 -0.82 27.43
C LYS A 65 9.07 0.31 27.92
N SER A 66 8.56 1.14 27.01
CA SER A 66 7.78 2.32 27.39
C SER A 66 6.27 2.13 27.32
N GLY A 67 5.77 1.03 26.75
CA GLY A 67 4.33 0.79 26.53
C GLY A 67 3.68 1.69 25.47
N ALA A 68 4.36 2.75 25.03
CA ALA A 68 3.90 3.71 24.03
C ALA A 68 3.78 3.08 22.63
N SER A 69 2.93 3.66 21.78
CA SER A 69 2.81 3.25 20.39
C SER A 69 4.15 3.35 19.65
N ASN A 70 4.45 2.37 18.80
CA ASN A 70 5.61 2.44 17.90
C ASN A 70 5.22 2.71 16.44
N CYS A 71 3.93 2.96 16.19
CA CYS A 71 3.32 3.27 14.89
C CYS A 71 3.57 2.21 13.80
N ARG A 72 3.91 0.96 14.17
CA ARG A 72 4.17 -0.15 13.23
C ARG A 72 2.88 -0.89 12.88
N TYR A 73 1.98 -0.19 12.19
CA TYR A 73 0.65 -0.69 11.81
C TYR A 73 0.66 -2.01 11.03
N SER A 74 1.69 -2.25 10.21
CA SER A 74 1.79 -3.48 9.42
C SER A 74 2.29 -4.69 10.21
N GLN A 75 2.92 -4.52 11.39
CA GLN A 75 3.68 -5.60 12.02
C GLN A 75 2.81 -6.82 12.37
N GLY A 76 1.60 -6.59 12.88
CA GLY A 76 0.67 -7.68 13.20
C GLY A 76 0.25 -8.47 11.94
N LEU A 77 -0.09 -7.76 10.86
CA LEU A 77 -0.43 -8.36 9.58
C LEU A 77 0.75 -9.13 8.97
N LEU A 78 1.97 -8.58 9.04
CA LEU A 78 3.19 -9.24 8.55
C LEU A 78 3.43 -10.57 9.27
N ASN A 79 3.23 -10.61 10.60
CA ASN A 79 3.38 -11.84 11.38
C ASN A 79 2.32 -12.88 11.00
N GLN A 80 1.03 -12.49 10.98
CA GLN A 80 -0.07 -13.37 10.59
C GLN A 80 0.12 -13.97 9.20
N PHE A 81 0.55 -13.15 8.23
CA PHE A 81 0.82 -13.62 6.88
C PHE A 81 2.03 -14.54 6.82
N SER A 82 3.07 -14.28 7.62
CA SER A 82 4.24 -15.16 7.69
C SER A 82 3.88 -16.53 8.25
N ASP A 83 3.00 -16.59 9.24
CA ASP A 83 2.52 -17.87 9.79
C ASP A 83 1.61 -18.59 8.79
N TYR A 84 0.69 -17.89 8.14
CA TYR A 84 -0.13 -18.43 7.04
C TYR A 84 0.72 -19.05 5.92
N LEU A 85 1.80 -18.38 5.49
CA LEU A 85 2.70 -18.92 4.47
C LEU A 85 3.44 -20.17 4.95
N LYS A 86 3.84 -20.24 6.23
CA LYS A 86 4.46 -21.45 6.79
C LYS A 86 3.49 -22.63 6.80
N ASP A 87 2.23 -22.39 7.18
CA ASP A 87 1.18 -23.41 7.21
C ASP A 87 0.91 -23.99 5.81
N LEU A 88 1.09 -23.18 4.77
CA LEU A 88 1.03 -23.60 3.36
C LEU A 88 2.33 -24.23 2.83
N GLY A 89 3.38 -24.34 3.65
CA GLY A 89 4.66 -24.96 3.25
C GLY A 89 5.62 -24.06 2.47
N PHE A 90 5.43 -22.74 2.47
CA PHE A 90 6.37 -21.83 1.81
C PHE A 90 7.70 -21.71 2.57
N ALA A 91 8.78 -21.53 1.81
CA ALA A 91 10.12 -21.35 2.36
C ALA A 91 10.27 -20.02 3.14
N LYS A 92 11.25 -20.00 4.06
CA LYS A 92 11.64 -18.79 4.78
C LYS A 92 12.09 -17.69 3.81
N GLY A 93 11.74 -16.45 4.12
CA GLY A 93 12.10 -15.27 3.31
C GLY A 93 11.03 -14.84 2.31
N ILE A 94 9.99 -15.67 2.09
CA ILE A 94 8.81 -15.27 1.32
C ILE A 94 7.86 -14.47 2.22
N GLY A 95 7.34 -13.36 1.72
CA GLY A 95 6.44 -12.48 2.45
C GLY A 95 5.82 -11.43 1.55
N PHE A 96 5.29 -10.35 2.13
CA PHE A 96 4.57 -9.31 1.37
C PHE A 96 5.39 -8.65 0.25
N HIS A 97 6.73 -8.62 0.33
CA HIS A 97 7.56 -8.12 -0.77
C HIS A 97 7.49 -9.01 -2.02
N GLY A 98 7.12 -10.30 -1.87
CA GLY A 98 6.88 -11.21 -2.96
C GLY A 98 5.90 -10.65 -3.99
N PHE A 99 4.76 -10.08 -3.54
CA PHE A 99 3.77 -9.48 -4.45
C PHE A 99 4.36 -8.37 -5.34
N ARG A 100 5.22 -7.52 -4.77
CA ARG A 100 5.89 -6.44 -5.51
C ARG A 100 6.92 -6.99 -6.49
N HIS A 101 7.66 -8.03 -6.11
CA HIS A 101 8.59 -8.70 -7.01
C HIS A 101 7.87 -9.41 -8.16
N THR A 102 6.77 -10.11 -7.87
CA THR A 102 5.93 -10.73 -8.89
C THR A 102 5.40 -9.69 -9.86
N LEU A 103 4.82 -8.59 -9.39
CA LEU A 103 4.36 -7.50 -10.26
C LEU A 103 5.48 -6.98 -11.17
N ALA A 104 6.66 -6.69 -10.62
CA ALA A 104 7.79 -6.20 -11.40
C ALA A 104 8.28 -7.22 -12.45
N THR A 105 8.33 -8.50 -12.07
CA THR A 105 8.79 -9.59 -12.94
C THR A 105 7.83 -9.83 -14.09
N GLU A 106 6.53 -9.90 -13.81
CA GLU A 106 5.48 -10.10 -14.81
C GLU A 106 5.41 -8.93 -15.81
N LEU A 107 5.48 -7.68 -15.31
CA LEU A 107 5.52 -6.51 -16.17
C LEU A 107 6.77 -6.47 -17.05
N HIS A 108 7.93 -6.85 -16.50
CA HIS A 108 9.16 -6.95 -17.27
C HIS A 108 9.06 -8.03 -18.35
N ALA A 109 8.49 -9.19 -18.02
CA ALA A 109 8.23 -10.26 -19.00
C ALA A 109 7.26 -9.82 -20.11
N ALA A 110 6.31 -8.94 -19.79
CA ALA A 110 5.41 -8.30 -20.75
C ALA A 110 6.06 -7.16 -21.57
N GLY A 111 7.38 -6.94 -21.45
CA GLY A 111 8.12 -5.95 -22.24
C GLY A 111 8.04 -4.51 -21.71
N ILE A 112 7.47 -4.29 -20.51
CA ILE A 112 7.45 -2.96 -19.91
C ILE A 112 8.85 -2.57 -19.42
N THR A 113 9.24 -1.34 -19.71
CA THR A 113 10.57 -0.84 -19.37
C THR A 113 10.80 -0.81 -17.85
N PRO A 114 12.03 -1.06 -17.37
CA PRO A 114 12.38 -0.91 -15.96
C PRO A 114 12.02 0.47 -15.39
N GLN A 115 12.06 1.50 -16.24
CA GLN A 115 11.70 2.87 -15.87
C GLN A 115 10.21 2.98 -15.52
N ASP A 116 9.33 2.35 -16.31
CA ASP A 116 7.89 2.31 -16.05
C ASP A 116 7.53 1.45 -14.83
N ILE A 117 8.18 0.31 -14.68
CA ILE A 117 8.03 -0.55 -13.50
C ILE A 117 8.45 0.21 -12.24
N ALA A 118 9.50 1.02 -12.31
CA ALA A 118 9.94 1.87 -11.21
C ALA A 118 8.93 2.97 -10.86
N LEU A 119 8.13 3.48 -11.81
CA LEU A 119 7.04 4.43 -11.53
C LEU A 119 5.91 3.80 -10.70
N LEU A 120 5.62 2.51 -10.91
CA LEU A 120 4.61 1.78 -10.15
C LEU A 120 5.12 1.35 -8.77
N THR A 121 6.33 0.79 -8.76
CA THR A 121 6.94 0.27 -7.55
C THR A 121 7.48 1.41 -6.66
N GLY A 122 7.87 2.56 -7.21
CA GLY A 122 8.44 3.66 -6.43
C GLY A 122 9.91 3.41 -6.08
N HIS A 123 10.66 2.81 -7.02
CA HIS A 123 12.12 2.79 -6.98
C HIS A 123 12.67 4.08 -7.59
N SER A 124 13.81 4.54 -7.09
CA SER A 124 14.57 5.58 -7.78
C SER A 124 15.08 4.99 -9.10
N LEU A 125 14.87 5.71 -10.20
CA LEU A 125 15.49 5.37 -11.47
C LEU A 125 17.00 5.47 -11.28
N VAL A 126 17.70 4.35 -11.41
CA VAL A 126 19.16 4.37 -11.50
C VAL A 126 19.51 5.11 -12.79
N LYS A 127 20.35 6.13 -12.67
CA LYS A 127 20.75 6.96 -13.81
C LYS A 127 21.68 6.17 -14.72
N SER A 128 21.11 5.45 -15.69
CA SER A 128 21.89 4.75 -16.70
C SER A 128 22.70 5.70 -17.58
N VAL A 129 22.26 6.97 -17.73
CA VAL A 129 23.03 8.05 -18.37
C VAL A 129 22.81 9.37 -17.60
N PRO A 130 23.71 9.72 -16.65
CA PRO A 130 23.49 10.84 -15.72
C PRO A 130 23.23 12.18 -16.41
N VAL A 131 24.03 12.53 -17.42
CA VAL A 131 23.98 13.84 -18.08
C VAL A 131 22.68 14.07 -18.88
N LEU A 132 22.21 13.06 -19.61
CA LEU A 132 20.95 13.15 -20.37
C LEU A 132 19.72 13.22 -19.45
N GLN A 133 19.73 12.46 -18.36
CA GLN A 133 18.62 12.43 -17.42
C GLN A 133 18.55 13.67 -16.51
N ASP A 134 19.68 14.33 -16.24
CA ASP A 134 19.71 15.55 -15.43
C ASP A 134 19.39 16.82 -16.21
N HIS A 135 19.74 16.88 -17.51
CA HIS A 135 19.63 18.11 -18.31
C HIS A 135 18.59 18.11 -19.42
N TYR A 136 18.17 16.94 -19.94
CA TYR A 136 17.32 16.88 -21.15
C TYR A 136 15.99 16.15 -20.95
N ILE A 137 15.93 15.16 -20.06
CA ILE A 137 14.70 14.41 -19.78
C ILE A 137 14.01 15.00 -18.55
N HIS A 138 13.28 16.09 -18.75
CA HIS A 138 12.35 16.56 -17.74
C HIS A 138 11.25 15.50 -17.56
N LYS A 139 11.02 15.05 -16.31
CA LYS A 139 9.87 14.21 -15.96
C LYS A 139 8.60 14.98 -16.32
N SER A 140 8.09 14.79 -17.53
CA SER A 140 6.74 15.24 -17.89
C SER A 140 5.78 14.51 -16.96
N SER A 141 5.37 15.21 -15.91
CA SER A 141 4.39 14.74 -14.93
C SER A 141 3.06 14.42 -15.59
N GLY A 142 2.78 14.99 -16.78
CA GLY A 142 1.57 14.73 -17.55
C GLY A 142 1.42 13.30 -18.06
N ASN A 143 2.52 12.62 -18.43
CA ASN A 143 2.46 11.26 -19.02
C ASN A 143 2.67 10.14 -17.98
N VAL A 144 3.05 10.45 -16.73
CA VAL A 144 3.31 9.41 -15.71
C VAL A 144 2.09 8.54 -15.45
N MET A 145 0.91 9.15 -15.30
CA MET A 145 -0.34 8.40 -15.05
C MET A 145 -0.70 7.50 -16.24
N GLN A 146 -0.57 8.01 -17.47
CA GLN A 146 -0.85 7.24 -18.68
C GLN A 146 0.08 6.03 -18.81
N ARG A 147 1.39 6.21 -18.54
CA ARG A 147 2.37 5.12 -18.52
C ARG A 147 2.08 4.08 -17.44
N GLN A 148 1.68 4.51 -16.25
CA GLN A 148 1.26 3.61 -15.17
C GLN A 148 0.00 2.81 -15.54
N LEU A 149 -0.99 3.45 -16.17
CA LEU A 149 -2.20 2.81 -16.66
C LEU A 149 -1.88 1.78 -17.75
N ALA A 150 -1.06 2.15 -18.74
CA ALA A 150 -0.63 1.25 -19.81
C ALA A 150 0.09 0.03 -19.24
N ALA A 151 1.05 0.22 -18.34
CA ALA A 151 1.76 -0.88 -17.70
C ALA A 151 0.80 -1.79 -16.90
N LEU A 152 -0.07 -1.22 -16.07
CA LEU A 152 -1.01 -2.03 -15.27
C LEU A 152 -2.04 -2.76 -16.12
N SER A 153 -2.44 -2.23 -17.28
CA SER A 153 -3.38 -2.91 -18.18
C SER A 153 -2.85 -4.24 -18.75
N LEU A 154 -1.53 -4.40 -18.80
CA LEU A 154 -0.87 -5.65 -19.22
C LEU A 154 -0.72 -6.66 -18.08
N TYR A 155 -0.94 -6.24 -16.83
CA TYR A 155 -0.80 -7.13 -15.68
C TYR A 155 -2.10 -7.93 -15.45
N GLN A 156 -2.13 -9.17 -15.93
CA GLN A 156 -3.27 -10.08 -15.81
C GLN A 156 -2.89 -11.35 -15.04
N PRO A 157 -2.76 -11.28 -13.71
CA PRO A 157 -2.42 -12.44 -12.91
C PRO A 157 -3.56 -13.47 -12.96
N LYS A 158 -3.22 -14.75 -13.01
CA LYS A 158 -4.18 -15.87 -12.98
C LYS A 158 -4.72 -16.13 -11.57
N VAL A 159 -5.17 -15.07 -10.89
CA VAL A 159 -5.77 -15.14 -9.56
C VAL A 159 -7.13 -14.50 -9.59
N GLN A 160 -8.14 -15.20 -9.08
CA GLN A 160 -9.46 -14.63 -8.86
C GLN A 160 -9.47 -13.98 -7.49
N LEU A 161 -9.85 -12.70 -7.45
CA LEU A 161 -10.01 -11.98 -6.19
C LEU A 161 -11.36 -12.34 -5.57
N PRO A 162 -11.43 -12.66 -4.27
CA PRO A 162 -12.70 -12.82 -3.60
C PRO A 162 -13.47 -11.50 -3.64
N MET A 163 -14.75 -11.56 -4.00
CA MET A 163 -15.62 -10.39 -4.00
C MET A 163 -15.96 -9.99 -2.57
N TYR A 164 -15.70 -8.73 -2.24
CA TYR A 164 -16.13 -8.12 -1.00
C TYR A 164 -17.66 -8.07 -0.95
N GLN A 165 -18.24 -8.50 0.17
CA GLN A 165 -19.66 -8.32 0.43
C GLN A 165 -19.85 -7.15 1.40
N GLN A 166 -20.73 -6.22 1.04
CA GLN A 166 -21.05 -5.09 1.90
C GLN A 166 -21.53 -5.59 3.28
N GLY A 167 -20.95 -5.03 4.34
CA GLY A 167 -21.22 -5.41 5.72
C GLY A 167 -20.46 -6.66 6.20
N GLN A 168 -19.61 -7.31 5.39
CA GLN A 168 -18.93 -8.55 5.80
C GLN A 168 -18.06 -8.39 7.07
N PHE A 169 -17.62 -7.15 7.36
CA PHE A 169 -16.82 -6.83 8.55
C PHE A 169 -17.59 -6.02 9.59
N ARG A 170 -18.93 -5.94 9.52
CA ARG A 170 -19.77 -5.13 10.42
C ARG A 170 -19.45 -5.37 11.90
N GLU A 171 -19.27 -6.62 12.32
CA GLU A 171 -18.93 -6.93 13.73
C GLU A 171 -17.56 -6.39 14.15
N LYS A 172 -16.58 -6.38 13.23
CA LYS A 172 -15.25 -5.83 13.47
C LYS A 172 -15.22 -4.30 13.33
N LEU A 173 -16.27 -3.73 12.71
CA LEU A 173 -16.42 -2.29 12.47
C LEU A 173 -17.44 -1.60 13.40
N ARG A 174 -18.10 -2.34 14.29
CA ARG A 174 -19.10 -1.80 15.21
C ARG A 174 -18.49 -0.85 16.23
N LYS A 175 -19.31 0.05 16.76
CA LYS A 175 -18.92 0.94 17.88
C LYS A 175 -18.46 0.09 19.08
N GLY A 176 -17.27 0.36 19.60
CA GLY A 176 -16.65 -0.41 20.68
C GLY A 176 -15.82 -1.62 20.22
N ALA A 177 -15.75 -1.92 18.92
CA ALA A 177 -14.75 -2.85 18.41
C ALA A 177 -13.34 -2.29 18.61
N LYS A 178 -12.36 -3.19 18.78
CA LYS A 178 -10.97 -2.82 18.98
C LYS A 178 -10.38 -2.25 17.69
N MET A 179 -10.38 -0.93 17.58
CA MET A 179 -9.79 -0.17 16.49
C MET A 179 -8.59 0.63 16.98
N TYR A 180 -7.74 1.02 16.04
CA TYR A 180 -6.52 1.75 16.29
C TYR A 180 -6.51 3.04 15.47
N PRO A 181 -6.22 4.17 16.13
CA PRO A 181 -6.08 5.44 15.45
C PRO A 181 -4.83 5.43 14.55
#